data_AF-A0A2N3J559-F1
#
_entry.id   AF-A0A2N3J559-F1
#
_cell.length_a   1.000
_cell.length_b   1.000
_cell.length_c   1.000
_cell.angle_alpha   90.00
_cell.angle_beta   90.00
_cell.angle_gamma   90.00
#
_symmetry.space_group_name_H-M   'P 1'
#
loop_
_entity.id
_entity.type
_entity.pdbx_description
1 polymer ?
#
loop_
_entity_poly.entity_id
_entity_poly.type
_entity_poly.pdbx_seq_one_letter_code
_entity_poly.pdbx_strand_id
1 'polypeptide(L)'
;MDTPAFQHLLSLFPQLTLRQRRVAQQELTAPHAITSLNSQLPACSGCPHCQADANQLAPWGWSRGLRRYRCKLCLRTSTVLTKTPLARLRKAQCWEDYAQALIEGLTVRRAALRCGVSKNTAFLWRHRFLRAMAAHQATREEGIVEVDETFFLESFKGQRGLPRPARHRGGKGRTRGTGPDYIPVMVVQDRAGHHADFQLEKMNAETVIAVLKPLVSRDAVLCSDGAGVYASFSK
;
A
#
# COMPACT_ATOMS: atom_id res chain seq x y z
N MET A 1 18.46 -15.47 -8.63
CA MET A 1 19.14 -16.20 -9.72
C MET A 1 19.18 -15.23 -10.88
N ASP A 2 20.36 -14.96 -11.43
CA ASP A 2 20.50 -13.98 -12.52
C ASP A 2 19.96 -14.55 -13.84
N THR A 3 19.55 -13.66 -14.75
CA THR A 3 18.88 -14.01 -16.02
C THR A 3 19.61 -15.07 -16.86
N PRO A 4 20.96 -15.05 -16.99
CA PRO A 4 21.69 -16.09 -17.75
C PRO A 4 21.63 -17.47 -17.09
N ALA A 5 21.76 -17.51 -15.76
CA ALA A 5 21.69 -18.75 -14.99
C ALA A 5 20.28 -19.38 -15.07
N PHE A 6 19.24 -18.55 -15.10
CA PHE A 6 17.87 -19.01 -15.28
C PHE A 6 17.61 -19.54 -16.68
N GLN A 7 18.12 -18.88 -17.73
CA GLN A 7 18.02 -19.37 -19.11
C GLN A 7 18.73 -20.72 -19.30
N HIS A 8 19.91 -20.88 -18.70
CA HIS A 8 20.61 -22.17 -18.70
C HIS A 8 19.79 -23.25 -17.99
N LEU A 9 19.23 -22.95 -16.81
CA LEU A 9 18.35 -23.89 -16.10
C LEU A 9 17.13 -24.30 -16.94
N LEU A 10 16.48 -23.37 -17.64
CA LEU A 10 15.37 -23.68 -18.55
C LEU A 10 15.79 -24.60 -19.70
N SER A 11 17.01 -24.46 -20.22
CA SER A 11 17.53 -25.32 -21.29
C SER A 11 17.67 -26.79 -20.87
N LEU A 12 17.74 -27.08 -19.57
CA LEU A 12 17.85 -28.43 -19.01
C LEU A 12 16.49 -29.10 -18.78
N PHE A 13 15.37 -28.36 -18.81
CA PHE A 13 14.02 -28.91 -18.57
C PHE A 13 13.60 -30.01 -19.55
N PRO A 14 13.94 -29.94 -20.85
CA PRO A 14 13.65 -31.02 -21.80
C PRO A 14 14.30 -32.35 -21.39
N GLN A 15 15.45 -32.30 -20.71
CA GLN A 15 16.24 -33.47 -20.30
C GLN A 15 15.70 -34.16 -19.04
N LEU A 16 14.70 -33.56 -18.37
CA LEU A 16 14.12 -34.13 -17.15
C LEU A 16 13.30 -35.39 -17.45
N THR A 17 13.59 -36.45 -16.72
CA THR A 17 12.79 -37.68 -16.68
C THR A 17 11.37 -37.41 -16.17
N LEU A 18 10.42 -38.32 -16.44
CA LEU A 18 9.04 -38.20 -15.95
C LEU A 18 8.95 -38.06 -14.42
N ARG A 19 9.82 -38.75 -13.68
CA ARG A 19 9.91 -38.63 -12.22
C ARG A 19 10.41 -37.25 -11.80
N GLN A 20 11.47 -36.76 -12.42
CA GLN A 20 12.02 -35.42 -12.15
C GLN A 20 11.04 -34.31 -12.54
N ARG A 21 10.30 -34.47 -13.64
CA ARG A 21 9.22 -33.52 -14.02
C ARG A 21 8.12 -33.46 -12.97
N ARG A 22 7.70 -34.60 -12.42
CA ARG A 22 6.71 -34.62 -11.32
C ARG A 22 7.25 -33.96 -10.05
N VAL A 23 8.51 -34.21 -9.68
CA VAL A 23 9.15 -33.55 -8.52
C VAL A 23 9.29 -32.05 -8.75
N ALA A 24 9.80 -31.63 -9.91
CA ALA A 24 9.91 -30.21 -10.26
C ALA A 24 8.54 -29.53 -10.29
N GLN A 25 7.53 -30.17 -10.86
CA GLN A 25 6.16 -29.67 -10.83
C GLN A 25 5.63 -29.57 -9.41
N GLN A 26 5.91 -30.55 -8.54
CA GLN A 26 5.54 -30.54 -7.14
C GLN A 26 6.26 -29.44 -6.36
N GLU A 27 7.53 -29.15 -6.63
CA GLU A 27 8.27 -28.04 -6.03
C GLU A 27 7.80 -26.67 -6.54
N LEU A 28 7.48 -26.57 -7.84
CA LEU A 28 6.95 -25.34 -8.44
C LEU A 28 5.49 -25.06 -8.04
N THR A 29 4.72 -26.10 -7.70
CA THR A 29 3.33 -25.98 -7.23
C THR A 29 3.18 -26.06 -5.73
N ALA A 30 4.19 -26.56 -5.02
CA ALA A 30 4.33 -26.32 -3.60
C ALA A 30 4.26 -24.80 -3.41
N PRO A 31 3.56 -24.32 -2.37
CA PRO A 31 3.63 -22.92 -2.04
C PRO A 31 5.11 -22.63 -1.88
N HIS A 32 5.69 -21.91 -2.84
CA HIS A 32 7.03 -21.37 -2.71
C HIS A 32 7.02 -20.76 -1.33
N ALA A 33 7.90 -21.25 -0.45
CA ALA A 33 7.93 -20.76 0.90
C ALA A 33 7.87 -19.24 0.77
N ILE A 34 6.92 -18.63 1.48
CA ILE A 34 6.83 -17.20 1.64
C ILE A 34 8.09 -16.84 2.44
N THR A 35 9.25 -16.97 1.81
CA THR A 35 10.55 -16.79 2.42
C THR A 35 10.80 -15.30 2.43
N SER A 36 10.46 -14.58 1.35
CA SER A 36 10.53 -13.12 1.28
C SER A 36 9.81 -12.46 2.46
N LEU A 37 8.51 -12.71 2.63
CA LEU A 37 7.74 -12.04 3.70
C LEU A 37 8.13 -12.53 5.10
N ASN A 38 8.30 -13.84 5.35
CA ASN A 38 8.69 -14.30 6.69
C ASN A 38 10.12 -13.92 7.07
N SER A 39 11.06 -13.83 6.12
CA SER A 39 12.43 -13.37 6.39
C SER A 39 12.52 -11.86 6.55
N GLN A 40 11.63 -11.11 5.90
CA GLN A 40 11.55 -9.65 6.02
C GLN A 40 10.74 -9.20 7.25
N LEU A 41 9.91 -10.07 7.83
CA LEU A 41 9.12 -9.72 8.99
C LEU A 41 10.03 -9.61 10.22
N PRO A 42 10.01 -8.47 10.94
CA PRO A 42 10.81 -8.31 12.14
C PRO A 42 10.34 -9.25 13.25
N ALA A 43 11.24 -9.54 14.18
CA ALA A 43 10.87 -10.19 15.42
C ALA A 43 9.86 -9.31 16.20
N CYS A 44 8.97 -9.95 16.98
CA CYS A 44 8.08 -9.20 17.86
C CYS A 44 8.89 -8.44 18.91
N SER A 45 8.89 -7.11 18.85
CA SER A 45 9.53 -6.22 19.83
C SER A 45 8.80 -6.18 21.18
N GLY A 46 7.55 -6.61 21.23
CA GLY A 46 6.74 -6.66 22.45
C GLY A 46 5.34 -7.20 22.20
N CYS A 47 4.56 -7.33 23.27
CA CYS A 47 3.19 -7.79 23.19
C CYS A 47 2.31 -6.72 22.53
N PRO A 48 1.67 -7.00 21.38
CA PRO A 48 0.83 -6.01 20.70
C PRO A 48 -0.42 -5.64 21.52
N HIS A 49 -0.80 -6.42 22.52
CA HIS A 49 -2.03 -6.19 23.31
C HIS A 49 -1.82 -5.28 24.51
N CYS A 50 -0.73 -5.47 25.26
CA CYS A 50 -0.45 -4.78 26.52
C CYS A 50 0.91 -4.09 26.55
N GLN A 51 1.63 -4.04 25.41
CA GLN A 51 2.93 -3.38 25.25
C GLN A 51 4.06 -3.92 26.16
N ALA A 52 3.87 -5.09 26.77
CA ALA A 52 4.93 -5.76 27.53
C ALA A 52 6.13 -6.10 26.66
N ASP A 53 7.33 -6.08 27.24
CA ASP A 53 8.58 -6.38 26.54
C ASP A 53 8.61 -7.77 25.89
N ALA A 54 9.48 -7.94 24.89
CA ALA A 54 9.68 -9.22 24.20
C ALA A 54 10.05 -10.38 25.14
N ASN A 55 10.71 -10.11 26.28
CA ASN A 55 11.03 -11.14 27.28
C ASN A 55 9.78 -11.76 27.96
N GLN A 56 8.64 -11.09 27.88
CA GLN A 56 7.35 -11.57 28.36
C GLN A 56 6.60 -12.42 27.32
N LEU A 57 7.17 -12.60 26.12
CA LEU A 57 6.57 -13.40 25.06
C LEU A 57 7.15 -14.82 25.05
N ALA A 58 6.35 -15.78 25.49
CA ALA A 58 6.69 -17.20 25.36
C ALA A 58 6.24 -17.73 23.99
N PRO A 59 7.05 -18.54 23.30
CA PRO A 59 6.62 -19.21 22.08
C PRO A 59 5.41 -20.13 22.33
N TRP A 60 4.43 -20.10 21.42
CA TRP A 60 3.13 -20.78 21.55
C TRP A 60 2.74 -21.51 20.27
N GLY A 61 3.69 -22.26 19.71
CA GLY A 61 3.51 -23.02 18.48
C GLY A 61 3.47 -22.16 17.21
N TRP A 62 2.81 -22.67 16.18
CA TRP A 62 2.76 -22.07 14.84
C TRP A 62 1.32 -21.95 14.35
N SER A 63 1.07 -20.97 13.47
CA SER A 63 -0.19 -20.86 12.75
C SER A 63 0.03 -20.20 11.41
N ARG A 64 -0.45 -20.85 10.35
CA ARG A 64 -0.39 -20.33 8.97
C ARG A 64 1.03 -19.94 8.56
N GLY A 65 2.02 -20.75 8.93
CA GLY A 65 3.44 -20.51 8.62
C GLY A 65 4.13 -19.45 9.49
N LEU A 66 3.46 -18.89 10.49
CA LEU A 66 4.01 -17.88 11.40
C LEU A 66 4.14 -18.42 12.82
N ARG A 67 5.21 -18.01 13.52
CA ARG A 67 5.38 -18.28 14.95
C ARG A 67 4.30 -17.54 15.74
N ARG A 68 3.69 -18.24 16.70
CA ARG A 68 2.78 -17.64 17.68
C ARG A 68 3.52 -17.42 18.98
N TYR A 69 3.12 -16.38 19.69
CA TYR A 69 3.60 -16.03 21.01
C TYR A 69 2.42 -15.88 21.97
N ARG A 70 2.63 -16.21 23.24
CA ARG A 70 1.70 -15.94 24.34
C ARG A 70 2.39 -15.01 25.33
N CYS A 71 1.74 -13.89 25.63
CA CYS A 71 2.26 -12.97 26.63
C CYS A 71 2.03 -13.53 28.04
N LYS A 72 3.06 -13.51 28.90
CA LYS A 72 2.99 -13.97 30.29
C LYS A 72 2.14 -13.05 31.17
N LEU A 73 2.06 -11.75 30.84
CA LEU A 73 1.30 -10.76 31.62
C LEU A 73 -0.18 -10.75 31.27
N CYS A 74 -0.54 -10.50 30.00
CA CYS A 74 -1.95 -10.40 29.60
C CYS A 74 -2.56 -11.72 29.09
N LEU A 75 -1.78 -12.81 29.03
CA LEU A 75 -2.21 -14.16 28.63
C LEU A 75 -2.75 -14.28 27.19
N ARG A 76 -2.75 -13.20 26.40
CA ARG A 76 -3.22 -13.19 25.02
C ARG A 76 -2.17 -13.76 24.07
N THR A 77 -2.65 -14.41 23.00
CA THR A 77 -1.77 -14.88 21.92
C THR A 77 -1.66 -13.85 20.80
N SER A 78 -0.50 -13.84 20.14
CA SER A 78 -0.20 -12.98 19.02
C SER A 78 0.75 -13.66 18.04
N THR A 79 0.87 -13.08 16.86
CA THR A 79 1.88 -13.34 15.83
C THR A 79 2.50 -12.01 15.45
N VAL A 80 3.58 -12.04 14.66
CA VAL A 80 4.24 -10.83 14.13
C VAL A 80 3.26 -9.93 13.35
N LEU A 81 2.22 -10.51 12.75
CA LEU A 81 1.20 -9.77 12.00
C LEU A 81 0.05 -9.25 12.88
N THR A 82 0.02 -9.52 14.19
CA THR A 82 -1.08 -9.09 15.05
C THR A 82 -1.13 -7.57 15.14
N LYS A 83 -2.34 -6.99 15.05
CA LYS A 83 -2.58 -5.54 14.93
C LYS A 83 -1.99 -4.85 13.68
N THR A 84 -1.48 -5.62 12.71
CA THR A 84 -1.06 -5.06 11.42
C THR A 84 -2.20 -5.12 10.39
N PRO A 85 -2.12 -4.34 9.29
CA PRO A 85 -2.95 -4.51 8.10
C PRO A 85 -2.73 -5.85 7.37
N LEU A 86 -1.89 -6.76 7.87
CA LEU A 86 -1.75 -8.13 7.36
C LEU A 86 -2.39 -9.17 8.31
N ALA A 87 -2.84 -8.76 9.50
CA ALA A 87 -3.51 -9.62 10.48
C ALA A 87 -4.68 -10.41 9.87
N ARG A 88 -4.73 -11.72 10.10
CA ARG A 88 -5.84 -12.61 9.70
C ARG A 88 -6.14 -12.69 8.19
N LEU A 89 -5.36 -12.04 7.32
CA LEU A 89 -5.49 -12.27 5.88
C LEU A 89 -5.10 -13.72 5.58
N ARG A 90 -5.78 -14.30 4.60
CA ARG A 90 -5.49 -15.64 4.09
C ARG A 90 -4.68 -15.51 2.80
N LYS A 91 -4.20 -16.65 2.29
CA LYS A 91 -3.48 -16.72 1.01
C LYS A 91 -2.27 -15.78 0.96
N ALA A 92 -1.41 -15.86 1.98
CA ALA A 92 -0.24 -15.00 2.09
C ALA A 92 0.72 -15.11 0.91
N GLN A 93 0.74 -16.27 0.25
CA GLN A 93 1.50 -16.52 -0.98
C GLN A 93 1.07 -15.65 -2.17
N CYS A 94 -0.13 -15.04 -2.11
CA CYS A 94 -0.62 -14.18 -3.18
C CYS A 94 -0.47 -12.69 -2.85
N TRP A 95 0.03 -12.32 -1.66
CA TRP A 95 0.06 -10.91 -1.24
C TRP A 95 1.06 -10.08 -2.03
N GLU A 96 2.21 -10.65 -2.38
CA GLU A 96 3.24 -9.98 -3.16
C GLU A 96 2.75 -9.71 -4.59
N ASP A 97 2.22 -10.72 -5.28
CA ASP A 97 1.57 -10.55 -6.59
C ASP A 97 0.43 -9.54 -6.55
N TYR A 98 -0.35 -9.55 -5.46
CA TYR A 98 -1.45 -8.61 -5.29
C TYR A 98 -0.96 -7.18 -5.05
N ALA A 99 0.10 -7.00 -4.27
CA ALA A 99 0.74 -5.70 -4.06
C ALA A 99 1.29 -5.16 -5.39
N GLN A 100 1.96 -6.01 -6.17
CA GLN A 100 2.46 -5.65 -7.49
C GLN A 100 1.33 -5.27 -8.46
N ALA A 101 0.23 -6.04 -8.47
CA ALA A 101 -0.96 -5.70 -9.23
C ALA A 101 -1.59 -4.36 -8.81
N LEU A 102 -1.47 -3.98 -7.53
CA LEU A 102 -1.94 -2.71 -7.01
C LEU A 102 -1.05 -1.55 -7.49
N ILE A 103 0.28 -1.73 -7.46
CA ILE A 103 1.27 -0.77 -7.97
C ILE A 103 1.07 -0.51 -9.46
N GLU A 104 0.84 -1.56 -10.25
CA GLU A 104 0.52 -1.46 -11.68
C GLU A 104 -0.85 -0.85 -11.99
N GLY A 105 -1.64 -0.49 -10.96
CA GLY A 105 -2.95 0.13 -11.13
C GLY A 105 -4.01 -0.81 -11.71
N LEU A 106 -3.84 -2.13 -11.61
CA LEU A 106 -4.80 -3.07 -12.18
C LEU A 106 -6.18 -2.94 -11.54
N THR A 107 -7.22 -3.19 -12.36
CA THR A 107 -8.59 -3.28 -11.83
C THR A 107 -8.72 -4.46 -10.87
N VAL A 108 -9.63 -4.36 -9.90
CA VAL A 108 -9.89 -5.43 -8.92
C VAL A 108 -10.14 -6.79 -9.58
N ARG A 109 -10.81 -6.82 -10.74
CA ARG A 109 -11.07 -8.07 -11.48
C ARG A 109 -9.79 -8.65 -12.10
N ARG A 110 -8.95 -7.80 -12.70
CA ARG A 110 -7.66 -8.23 -13.26
C ARG A 110 -6.70 -8.70 -12.18
N ALA A 111 -6.61 -7.97 -11.06
CA ALA A 111 -5.81 -8.38 -9.90
C ALA A 111 -6.30 -9.71 -9.31
N ALA A 112 -7.62 -9.91 -9.21
CA ALA A 112 -8.21 -11.16 -8.75
C ALA A 112 -7.85 -12.36 -9.65
N LEU A 113 -7.92 -12.16 -10.98
CA LEU A 113 -7.53 -13.16 -11.96
C LEU A 113 -6.04 -13.50 -11.85
N ARG A 114 -5.17 -12.47 -11.82
CA ARG A 114 -3.71 -12.63 -11.68
C ARG A 114 -3.34 -13.43 -10.43
N CYS A 115 -3.98 -13.13 -9.31
CA CYS A 115 -3.66 -13.76 -8.02
C CYS A 115 -4.41 -15.08 -7.77
N GLY A 116 -5.29 -15.53 -8.68
CA GLY A 116 -6.11 -16.73 -8.46
C GLY A 116 -7.03 -16.63 -7.22
N VAL A 117 -7.60 -15.46 -6.98
CA VAL A 117 -8.50 -15.20 -5.83
C VAL A 117 -9.87 -14.71 -6.29
N SER A 118 -10.87 -14.81 -5.41
CA SER A 118 -12.18 -14.25 -5.70
C SER A 118 -12.11 -12.72 -5.80
N LYS A 119 -12.99 -12.12 -6.64
CA LYS A 119 -13.15 -10.66 -6.73
C LYS A 119 -13.37 -10.01 -5.36
N ASN A 120 -14.15 -10.65 -4.47
CA ASN A 120 -14.44 -10.10 -3.14
C ASN A 120 -13.20 -10.13 -2.24
N THR A 121 -12.38 -11.18 -2.33
CA THR A 121 -11.09 -11.26 -1.63
C THR A 121 -10.16 -10.14 -2.09
N ALA A 122 -9.98 -9.98 -3.39
CA ALA A 122 -9.19 -8.89 -3.97
C ALA A 122 -9.71 -7.53 -3.51
N PHE A 123 -11.03 -7.30 -3.56
CA PHE A 123 -11.61 -6.03 -3.13
C PHE A 123 -11.32 -5.70 -1.65
N LEU A 124 -11.48 -6.68 -0.75
CA LEU A 124 -11.15 -6.52 0.67
C LEU A 124 -9.65 -6.26 0.89
N TRP A 125 -8.78 -6.96 0.16
CA TRP A 125 -7.34 -6.72 0.21
C TRP A 125 -7.00 -5.31 -0.26
N ARG A 126 -7.60 -4.85 -1.38
CA ARG A 126 -7.42 -3.48 -1.89
C ARG A 126 -7.66 -2.44 -0.81
N HIS A 127 -8.80 -2.51 -0.14
CA HIS A 127 -9.15 -1.54 0.90
C HIS A 127 -8.16 -1.56 2.06
N ARG A 128 -7.69 -2.75 2.45
CA ARG A 128 -6.78 -2.88 3.58
C ARG A 128 -5.37 -2.42 3.27
N PHE A 129 -4.88 -2.72 2.07
CA PHE A 129 -3.56 -2.28 1.59
C PHE A 129 -3.55 -0.77 1.38
N LEU A 130 -4.57 -0.22 0.70
CA LEU A 130 -4.68 1.23 0.51
C LEU A 130 -4.80 1.98 1.85
N ARG A 131 -5.54 1.44 2.83
CA ARG A 131 -5.60 2.05 4.16
C ARG A 131 -4.25 2.04 4.89
N ALA A 132 -3.44 0.99 4.68
CA ALA A 132 -2.09 0.93 5.23
C ALA A 132 -1.16 1.93 4.56
N MET A 133 -1.24 2.03 3.22
CA MET A 133 -0.45 2.97 2.42
C MET A 133 -0.83 4.43 2.68
N ALA A 134 -2.10 4.73 2.96
CA ALA A 134 -2.55 6.10 3.26
C ALA A 134 -1.88 6.70 4.51
N ALA A 135 -1.26 5.88 5.36
CA ALA A 135 -0.48 6.35 6.51
C ALA A 135 1.03 6.49 6.19
N HIS A 136 1.45 6.12 4.98
CA HIS A 136 2.83 6.23 4.52
C HIS A 136 3.01 7.58 3.83
N GLN A 137 3.29 8.60 4.64
CA GLN A 137 3.58 9.95 4.20
C GLN A 137 4.92 10.38 4.80
N ALA A 138 5.70 11.15 4.05
CA ALA A 138 6.84 11.83 4.61
C ALA A 138 6.40 12.78 5.74
N THR A 139 7.17 12.81 6.82
CA THR A 139 6.91 13.70 7.95
C THR A 139 7.66 15.03 7.84
N ARG A 140 8.64 15.11 6.93
CA ARG A 140 9.45 16.30 6.68
C ARG A 140 10.00 16.26 5.25
N GLU A 141 9.95 17.40 4.57
CA GLU A 141 10.43 17.61 3.20
C GLU A 141 11.43 18.78 3.20
N GLU A 142 12.58 18.61 2.55
CA GLU A 142 13.73 19.52 2.64
C GLU A 142 14.36 19.84 1.28
N GLY A 143 15.17 20.91 1.24
CA GLY A 143 15.87 21.29 0.02
C GLY A 143 14.93 21.89 -1.01
N ILE A 144 14.81 21.26 -2.18
CA ILE A 144 13.90 21.70 -3.25
C ILE A 144 12.64 20.83 -3.16
N VAL A 145 11.52 21.46 -2.83
CA VAL A 145 10.22 20.82 -2.63
C VAL A 145 9.28 21.25 -3.75
N GLU A 146 8.85 20.29 -4.55
CA GLU A 146 7.89 20.46 -5.63
C GLU A 146 6.48 20.16 -5.12
N VAL A 147 5.54 21.06 -5.40
CA VAL A 147 4.14 20.92 -5.01
C VAL A 147 3.25 21.15 -6.21
N ASP A 148 2.32 20.23 -6.39
CA ASP A 148 1.31 20.28 -7.44
C ASP A 148 -0.02 19.71 -6.92
N GLU A 149 -1.13 20.13 -7.52
CA GLU A 149 -2.46 19.65 -7.21
C GLU A 149 -3.12 18.95 -8.39
N THR A 150 -3.76 17.82 -8.11
CA THR A 150 -4.58 17.10 -9.07
C THR A 150 -6.03 17.07 -8.60
N PHE A 151 -6.94 17.43 -9.51
CA PHE A 151 -8.38 17.45 -9.24
C PHE A 151 -9.05 16.18 -9.72
N PHE A 152 -9.57 15.38 -8.79
CA PHE A 152 -10.33 14.18 -9.12
C PHE A 152 -11.82 14.44 -9.04
N LEU A 153 -12.57 14.04 -10.07
CA LEU A 153 -14.03 14.08 -9.98
C LEU A 153 -14.55 13.15 -8.90
N GLU A 154 -15.37 13.68 -7.98
CA GLU A 154 -15.91 12.93 -6.87
C GLU A 154 -16.67 11.68 -7.36
N SER A 155 -16.31 10.53 -6.79
CA SER A 155 -16.79 9.23 -7.22
C SER A 155 -17.75 8.64 -6.20
N PHE A 156 -19.04 8.68 -6.50
CA PHE A 156 -20.09 7.99 -5.72
C PHE A 156 -20.24 6.51 -6.10
N LYS A 157 -19.12 5.83 -6.44
CA LYS A 157 -19.18 4.46 -6.93
C LYS A 157 -19.69 3.52 -5.82
N GLY A 158 -20.84 2.91 -6.05
CA GLY A 158 -21.47 1.98 -5.11
C GLY A 158 -22.53 2.62 -4.21
N GLN A 159 -22.73 3.94 -4.28
CA GLN A 159 -23.82 4.63 -3.61
C GLN A 159 -25.12 4.51 -4.40
N ARG A 160 -26.25 4.38 -3.69
CA ARG A 160 -27.61 4.47 -4.25
C ARG A 160 -28.19 5.85 -3.94
N GLY A 161 -29.08 6.36 -4.77
CA GLY A 161 -29.67 7.70 -4.60
C GLY A 161 -28.63 8.80 -4.77
N LEU A 162 -28.10 8.94 -5.98
CA LEU A 162 -27.04 9.91 -6.25
C LEU A 162 -27.59 11.36 -6.20
N PRO A 163 -26.84 12.32 -5.65
CA PRO A 163 -27.23 13.74 -5.65
C PRO A 163 -27.14 14.40 -7.04
N ARG A 164 -26.73 13.63 -8.06
CA ARG A 164 -26.54 14.04 -9.44
C ARG A 164 -26.77 12.85 -10.39
N PRO A 165 -27.00 13.09 -11.70
CA PRO A 165 -27.09 12.03 -12.68
C PRO A 165 -25.86 11.11 -12.69
N ALA A 166 -26.08 9.85 -13.04
CA ALA A 166 -25.03 8.86 -13.20
C ALA A 166 -24.05 9.28 -14.31
N ARG A 167 -22.75 9.08 -14.07
CA ARG A 167 -21.69 9.37 -15.05
C ARG A 167 -20.64 8.26 -15.09
N HIS A 168 -20.02 8.07 -16.24
CA HIS A 168 -18.88 7.18 -16.40
C HIS A 168 -17.58 7.80 -15.85
N ARG A 169 -16.54 6.98 -15.66
CA ARG A 169 -15.20 7.46 -15.29
C ARG A 169 -14.63 8.36 -16.40
N GLY A 170 -13.90 9.41 -16.02
CA GLY A 170 -13.31 10.36 -16.98
C GLY A 170 -14.31 11.33 -17.61
N GLY A 171 -15.56 11.38 -17.13
CA GLY A 171 -16.53 12.39 -17.55
C GLY A 171 -16.12 13.81 -17.15
N LYS A 172 -16.98 14.80 -17.45
CA LYS A 172 -16.80 16.20 -17.04
C LYS A 172 -17.66 16.51 -15.81
N GLY A 173 -17.15 17.35 -14.91
CA GLY A 173 -17.94 17.93 -13.80
C GLY A 173 -18.99 18.91 -14.32
N ARG A 174 -19.96 19.30 -13.47
CA ARG A 174 -20.87 20.42 -13.77
C ARG A 174 -20.12 21.74 -13.64
N THR A 175 -19.18 21.77 -12.71
CA THR A 175 -18.25 22.87 -12.47
C THR A 175 -16.92 22.65 -13.20
N ARG A 176 -16.12 23.72 -13.30
CA ARG A 176 -14.75 23.69 -13.83
C ARG A 176 -13.76 23.96 -12.69
N GLY A 177 -12.57 23.36 -12.76
CA GLY A 177 -11.49 23.62 -11.80
C GLY A 177 -11.82 23.17 -10.37
N THR A 178 -11.71 24.09 -9.42
CA THR A 178 -11.85 23.89 -7.95
C THR A 178 -13.29 23.80 -7.46
N GLY A 179 -14.25 23.54 -8.35
CA GLY A 179 -15.67 23.45 -7.98
C GLY A 179 -15.99 22.24 -7.10
N PRO A 180 -17.18 22.21 -6.47
CA PRO A 180 -17.59 21.18 -5.51
C PRO A 180 -17.69 19.77 -6.10
N ASP A 181 -17.63 19.62 -7.43
CA ASP A 181 -17.60 18.30 -8.07
C ASP A 181 -16.23 17.61 -8.00
N TYR A 182 -15.19 18.35 -7.61
CA TYR A 182 -13.80 17.90 -7.61
C TYR A 182 -13.26 17.78 -6.19
N ILE A 183 -12.50 16.73 -5.98
CA ILE A 183 -11.69 16.48 -4.80
C ILE A 183 -10.28 16.93 -5.15
N PRO A 184 -9.79 18.05 -4.59
CA PRO A 184 -8.40 18.44 -4.70
C PRO A 184 -7.51 17.46 -3.93
N VAL A 185 -6.49 16.95 -4.61
CA VAL A 185 -5.41 16.17 -3.99
C VAL A 185 -4.10 16.90 -4.25
N MET A 186 -3.47 17.36 -3.18
CA MET A 186 -2.17 18.00 -3.24
C MET A 186 -1.08 16.96 -3.03
N VAL A 187 -0.07 16.97 -3.89
CA VAL A 187 1.11 16.13 -3.77
C VAL A 187 2.32 17.03 -3.52
N VAL A 188 3.10 16.65 -2.53
CA VAL A 188 4.35 17.32 -2.13
C VAL A 188 5.46 16.31 -2.30
N GLN A 189 6.56 16.70 -2.94
CA GLN A 189 7.71 15.83 -3.16
C GLN A 189 9.02 16.62 -3.09
N ASP A 190 10.01 16.11 -2.37
CA ASP A 190 11.38 16.59 -2.46
C ASP A 190 12.22 15.83 -3.51
N ARG A 191 13.39 16.39 -3.84
CA ARG A 191 14.36 15.75 -4.76
C ARG A 191 15.09 14.54 -4.17
N ALA A 192 14.97 14.30 -2.86
CA ALA A 192 15.48 13.08 -2.23
C ALA A 192 14.51 11.90 -2.39
N GLY A 193 13.30 12.14 -2.90
CA GLY A 193 12.27 11.13 -3.17
C GLY A 193 11.27 10.94 -2.02
N HIS A 194 11.35 11.78 -0.99
CA HIS A 194 10.28 11.85 0.01
C HIS A 194 9.05 12.48 -0.65
N HIS A 195 7.87 11.98 -0.28
CA HIS A 195 6.62 12.50 -0.78
C HIS A 195 5.50 12.35 0.25
N ALA A 196 4.52 13.24 0.15
CA ALA A 196 3.28 13.20 0.91
C ALA A 196 2.11 13.66 0.04
N ASP A 197 0.98 12.97 0.13
CA ASP A 197 -0.26 13.30 -0.56
C ASP A 197 -1.38 13.64 0.41
N PHE A 198 -2.16 14.68 0.09
CA PHE A 198 -3.22 15.19 0.94
C PHE A 198 -4.50 15.39 0.14
N GLN A 199 -5.57 14.70 0.57
CA GLN A 199 -6.92 15.03 0.14
C GLN A 199 -7.36 16.31 0.86
N LEU A 200 -7.57 17.39 0.10
CA LEU A 200 -8.01 18.67 0.65
C LEU A 200 -9.53 18.80 0.53
N GLU A 201 -10.16 19.48 1.49
CA GLU A 201 -11.59 19.83 1.38
C GLU A 201 -11.81 20.96 0.37
N LYS A 202 -10.89 21.94 0.36
CA LYS A 202 -10.91 23.10 -0.51
C LYS A 202 -9.49 23.50 -0.88
N MET A 203 -9.31 24.01 -2.09
CA MET A 203 -8.04 24.59 -2.54
C MET A 203 -8.02 26.08 -2.19
N ASN A 204 -7.63 26.42 -0.96
CA ASN A 204 -7.45 27.80 -0.51
C ASN A 204 -6.15 27.96 0.30
N ALA A 205 -5.71 29.21 0.47
CA ALA A 205 -4.48 29.54 1.19
C ALA A 205 -4.44 28.93 2.60
N GLU A 206 -5.53 29.03 3.36
CA GLU A 206 -5.60 28.53 4.74
C GLU A 206 -5.36 27.01 4.82
N THR A 207 -6.01 26.23 3.97
CA THR A 207 -5.89 24.76 3.96
C THR A 207 -4.49 24.36 3.48
N VAL A 208 -3.98 25.02 2.44
CA VAL A 208 -2.62 24.75 1.91
C VAL A 208 -1.56 25.06 2.97
N ILE A 209 -1.65 26.21 3.63
CA ILE A 209 -0.69 26.60 4.69
C ILE A 209 -0.76 25.62 5.86
N ALA A 210 -1.96 25.21 6.28
CA ALA A 210 -2.12 24.25 7.37
C ALA A 210 -1.43 22.90 7.11
N VAL A 211 -1.39 22.46 5.85
CA VAL A 211 -0.76 21.22 5.43
C VAL A 211 0.74 21.38 5.19
N LEU A 212 1.16 22.42 4.48
CA LEU A 212 2.57 22.62 4.10
C LEU A 212 3.44 23.05 5.29
N LYS A 213 2.92 23.88 6.21
CA LYS A 213 3.70 24.45 7.32
C LYS A 213 4.33 23.41 8.27
N PRO A 214 3.65 22.32 8.66
CA PRO A 214 4.29 21.27 9.46
C PRO A 214 5.22 20.35 8.65
N LEU A 215 5.09 20.31 7.32
CA LEU A 215 5.79 19.35 6.45
C LEU A 215 7.08 19.93 5.85
N VAL A 216 7.00 21.15 5.32
CA VAL A 216 8.08 21.79 4.55
C VAL A 216 9.02 22.54 5.49
N SER A 217 10.31 22.27 5.38
CA SER A 217 11.32 22.96 6.17
C SER A 217 11.38 24.46 5.84
N ARG A 218 11.73 25.31 6.82
CA ARG A 218 11.75 26.78 6.65
C ARG A 218 12.79 27.28 5.65
N ASP A 219 13.84 26.50 5.46
CA ASP A 219 14.95 26.74 4.52
C ASP A 219 14.74 26.06 3.16
N ALA A 220 13.61 25.35 2.98
CA ALA A 220 13.29 24.72 1.71
C ALA A 220 12.83 25.73 0.66
N VAL A 221 13.16 25.45 -0.60
CA VAL A 221 12.68 26.19 -1.78
C VAL A 221 11.46 25.48 -2.33
N LEU A 222 10.31 26.15 -2.28
CA LEU A 222 9.06 25.65 -2.83
C LEU A 222 8.96 25.93 -4.34
N CYS A 223 8.71 24.91 -5.14
CA CYS A 223 8.45 25.00 -6.58
C CYS A 223 7.00 24.58 -6.87
N SER A 224 6.24 25.45 -7.53
CA SER A 224 4.87 25.16 -7.97
C SER A 224 4.58 25.79 -9.34
N ASP A 225 3.42 25.48 -9.91
CA ASP A 225 2.96 25.96 -11.23
C ASP A 225 2.58 27.46 -11.27
N GLY A 226 2.73 28.17 -10.16
CA GLY A 226 2.40 29.60 -10.05
C GLY A 226 0.97 29.89 -9.57
N ALA A 227 0.21 28.88 -9.15
CA ALA A 227 -1.10 29.12 -8.53
C ALA A 227 -0.98 30.04 -7.29
N GLY A 228 -1.79 31.10 -7.25
CA GLY A 228 -1.69 32.15 -6.22
C GLY A 228 -1.90 31.67 -4.77
N VAL A 229 -2.49 30.49 -4.59
CA VAL A 229 -2.61 29.81 -3.29
C VAL A 229 -1.24 29.49 -2.69
N TYR A 230 -0.26 29.11 -3.49
CA TYR A 230 1.10 28.80 -3.02
C TYR A 230 1.93 30.06 -2.72
N ALA A 231 1.69 31.14 -3.47
CA ALA A 231 2.35 32.43 -3.20
C ALA A 231 2.02 32.98 -1.80
N SER A 232 0.89 32.57 -1.20
CA SER A 232 0.54 32.93 0.16
C SER A 232 1.36 32.20 1.23
N PHE A 233 1.92 31.04 0.89
CA PHE A 233 2.76 30.24 1.78
C PHE A 233 4.21 30.74 1.82
N SER A 234 4.71 31.28 0.71
CA SER A 234 6.09 31.77 0.57
C SER A 234 6.31 33.22 1.03
N LYS A 235 5.40 33.76 1.86
CA LYS A 235 5.54 35.09 2.48
C LYS A 235 6.11 34.96 3.89
#